data_AF-A0A967Z363-F1
#
_entry.id   AF-A0A967Z363-F1
#
_cell.length_a   1.000
_cell.length_b   1.000
_cell.length_c   1.000
_cell.angle_alpha   90.00
_cell.angle_beta   90.00
_cell.angle_gamma   90.00
#
_symmetry.space_group_name_H-M   'P 1'
#
loop_
_entity.id
_entity.type
_entity.pdbx_description
1 polymer ?
#
loop_
_entity_poly.entity_id
_entity_poly.type
_entity_poly.pdbx_seq_one_letter_code
_entity_poly.pdbx_strand_id
1 'polypeptide(L)'
;MQSKNKTCELREPPRLADAFLEWYCASEFIEEVQGDLHELYRNRVREIGKARANVWYCVDVLRFFRPHLLKRKLLSPNSGGPIMFGNYLKIAFRNFLRHKGYSFINISGLVIGLTACILILLYIQDELSYDKFHQHADRIYRV
;
A
#
# COMPACT_ATOMS: atom_id res chain seq x y z
N MET A 1 21.22 -7.57 -51.86
CA MET A 1 21.23 -6.26 -51.16
C MET A 1 19.85 -5.95 -50.55
N GLN A 2 19.41 -6.72 -49.55
CA GLN A 2 18.19 -6.45 -48.78
C GLN A 2 18.39 -6.91 -47.33
N SER A 3 19.19 -6.18 -46.55
CA SER A 3 19.28 -6.42 -45.10
C SER A 3 19.77 -5.17 -44.36
N LYS A 4 19.19 -4.01 -44.67
CA LYS A 4 19.41 -2.75 -43.92
C LYS A 4 18.12 -1.97 -43.63
N ASN A 5 16.94 -2.54 -43.93
CA ASN A 5 15.65 -1.84 -43.84
C ASN A 5 14.77 -2.28 -42.65
N LYS A 6 15.38 -2.74 -41.55
CA LYS A 6 14.66 -3.02 -40.28
C LYS A 6 15.29 -2.39 -39.03
N THR A 7 16.34 -1.59 -39.17
CA THR A 7 17.00 -0.92 -38.02
C THR A 7 16.49 0.49 -37.75
N CYS A 8 15.51 0.96 -38.54
CA CYS A 8 14.79 2.21 -38.31
C CYS A 8 13.44 1.97 -37.62
N GLU A 9 13.30 0.91 -36.82
CA GLU A 9 12.27 0.92 -35.78
C GLU A 9 12.78 1.88 -34.71
N LEU A 10 12.01 2.95 -34.47
CA LEU A 10 12.14 3.79 -33.30
C LEU A 10 12.40 2.89 -32.09
N ARG A 11 13.62 2.95 -31.54
CA ARG A 11 13.97 2.21 -30.31
C ARG A 11 13.27 2.93 -29.18
N GLU A 12 12.01 2.58 -29.01
CA GLU A 12 11.17 3.09 -27.94
C GLU A 12 11.80 2.71 -26.59
N PRO A 13 11.87 3.67 -25.65
CA PRO A 13 12.27 3.38 -24.29
C PRO A 13 11.28 2.43 -23.62
N PRO A 14 11.65 1.84 -22.47
CA PRO A 14 10.76 0.94 -21.76
C PRO A 14 9.43 1.65 -21.43
N ARG A 15 8.31 1.15 -21.97
CA ARG A 15 6.96 1.72 -21.79
C ARG A 15 6.56 1.88 -20.32
N LEU A 16 7.13 1.07 -19.43
CA LEU A 16 6.95 1.19 -17.98
C LEU A 16 7.54 2.48 -17.41
N ALA A 17 8.67 2.93 -17.95
CA ALA A 17 9.31 4.17 -17.51
C ALA A 17 8.53 5.39 -18.02
N ASP A 18 7.98 5.34 -19.23
CA ASP A 18 7.09 6.39 -19.74
C ASP A 18 5.76 6.43 -18.96
N ALA A 19 5.15 5.27 -18.68
CA ALA A 19 3.95 5.19 -17.83
C ALA A 19 4.21 5.68 -16.38
N PHE A 20 5.41 5.42 -15.86
CA PHE A 20 5.83 5.95 -14.56
C PHE A 20 6.00 7.46 -14.60
N LEU A 21 6.61 8.01 -15.66
CA LEU A 21 6.73 9.46 -15.86
C LEU A 21 5.35 10.11 -15.97
N GLU A 22 4.43 9.56 -16.78
CA GLU A 22 3.03 10.01 -16.93
C GLU A 22 2.24 10.01 -15.61
N TRP A 23 2.46 9.00 -14.78
CA TRP A 23 1.86 8.94 -13.45
C TRP A 23 2.49 9.96 -12.47
N TYR A 24 3.79 10.23 -12.60
CA TYR A 24 4.58 11.03 -11.68
C TYR A 24 4.54 12.55 -11.97
N CYS A 25 4.64 12.96 -13.23
CA CYS A 25 4.75 14.35 -13.67
C CYS A 25 3.38 14.97 -14.03
N ALA A 26 3.25 16.28 -13.81
CA ALA A 26 2.12 17.05 -14.34
C ALA A 26 2.28 17.24 -15.85
N SER A 27 1.17 17.24 -16.59
CA SER A 27 1.12 17.17 -18.06
C SER A 27 1.82 18.33 -18.78
N GLU A 28 2.05 19.48 -18.12
CA GLU A 28 2.71 20.63 -18.75
C GLU A 28 4.25 20.51 -18.84
N PHE A 29 4.89 19.73 -17.97
CA PHE A 29 6.36 19.61 -17.95
C PHE A 29 6.86 18.25 -18.45
N ILE A 30 5.92 17.40 -18.88
CA ILE A 30 6.19 15.99 -19.16
C ILE A 30 6.79 15.77 -20.54
N GLU A 31 6.30 16.50 -21.54
CA GLU A 31 6.74 16.34 -22.93
C GLU A 31 8.20 16.78 -23.10
N GLU A 32 8.61 17.86 -22.42
CA GLU A 32 9.98 18.38 -22.48
C GLU A 32 10.98 17.44 -21.79
N VAL A 33 10.67 16.99 -20.57
CA VAL A 33 11.55 16.07 -19.82
C VAL A 33 11.62 14.68 -20.45
N GLN A 34 10.50 14.17 -20.97
CA GLN A 34 10.46 12.91 -21.69
C GLN A 34 11.25 12.99 -23.00
N GLY A 35 11.17 14.13 -23.71
CA GLY A 35 11.95 14.40 -24.91
C GLY A 35 13.46 14.28 -24.69
N ASP A 36 13.99 14.98 -23.67
CA ASP A 36 15.42 14.95 -23.31
C ASP A 36 15.90 13.55 -22.89
N LEU A 37 15.10 12.86 -22.08
CA LEU A 37 15.41 11.50 -21.62
C LEU A 37 15.42 10.50 -22.79
N HIS A 38 14.47 10.61 -23.72
CA HIS A 38 14.42 9.77 -24.92
C HIS A 38 15.64 10.02 -25.81
N GLU A 39 16.11 11.26 -25.91
CA GLU A 39 17.32 11.59 -26.67
C GLU A 39 18.59 11.00 -26.03
N LEU A 40 18.76 11.14 -24.70
CA LEU A 40 19.87 10.54 -23.96
C LEU A 40 19.88 9.01 -24.07
N TYR A 41 18.71 8.38 -24.00
CA TYR A 41 18.57 6.94 -24.20
C TYR A 41 19.01 6.54 -25.61
N ARG A 42 18.54 7.22 -26.66
CA ARG A 42 18.94 6.93 -28.05
C ARG A 42 20.46 7.06 -28.25
N ASN A 43 21.09 8.04 -27.61
CA ASN A 43 22.54 8.22 -27.67
C ASN A 43 23.28 7.07 -26.95
N ARG A 44 22.88 6.69 -25.74
CA ARG A 44 23.49 5.55 -25.01
C ARG A 44 23.26 4.20 -25.67
N VAL A 45 22.12 4.03 -26.33
CA VAL A 45 21.81 2.84 -27.12
C VAL A 45 22.77 2.67 -28.30
N ARG A 46 23.29 3.77 -28.87
CA ARG A 46 24.30 3.74 -29.94
C ARG A 46 25.69 3.39 -29.42
N GLU A 47 26.04 3.82 -28.21
CA GLU A 47 27.39 3.62 -27.65
C GLU A 47 27.58 2.30 -26.88
N ILE A 48 26.61 1.90 -26.04
CA ILE A 48 26.78 0.85 -25.01
C ILE A 48 25.84 -0.36 -25.22
N GLY A 49 24.89 -0.25 -26.16
CA GLY A 49 23.89 -1.27 -26.47
C GLY A 49 22.60 -1.21 -25.63
N LYS A 50 21.53 -1.85 -26.13
CA LYS A 50 20.14 -1.72 -25.63
C LYS A 50 19.97 -2.12 -24.15
N ALA A 51 20.57 -3.23 -23.73
CA ALA A 51 20.38 -3.76 -22.38
C ALA A 51 20.95 -2.84 -21.29
N ARG A 52 22.14 -2.27 -21.52
CA ARG A 52 22.74 -1.30 -20.59
C ARG A 52 22.05 0.05 -20.63
N ALA A 53 21.64 0.51 -21.81
CA ALA A 53 20.91 1.75 -21.95
C ALA A 53 19.58 1.75 -21.17
N ASN A 54 18.88 0.61 -21.10
CA ASN A 54 17.64 0.47 -20.31
C ASN A 54 17.87 0.70 -18.81
N VAL A 55 18.91 0.09 -18.25
CA VAL A 55 19.24 0.22 -16.83
C VAL A 55 19.61 1.67 -16.51
N TRP A 56 20.43 2.26 -17.37
CA TRP A 56 20.85 3.64 -17.26
C TRP A 56 19.68 4.63 -17.36
N TYR A 57 18.74 4.39 -18.27
CA TYR A 57 17.52 5.18 -18.40
C TYR A 57 16.69 5.16 -17.13
N CYS A 58 16.50 3.98 -16.51
CA CYS A 58 15.81 3.87 -15.22
C CYS A 58 16.54 4.64 -14.11
N VAL A 59 17.88 4.60 -14.10
CA VAL A 59 18.69 5.37 -13.14
C VAL A 59 18.57 6.87 -13.39
N ASP A 60 18.57 7.33 -14.64
CA ASP A 60 18.39 8.75 -14.96
C ASP A 60 17.00 9.24 -14.54
N VAL A 61 15.94 8.48 -14.81
CA VAL A 61 14.57 8.76 -14.36
C VAL A 61 14.51 8.88 -12.84
N LEU A 62 15.13 7.94 -12.11
CA LEU A 62 15.19 7.96 -10.65
C LEU A 62 16.11 9.05 -10.10
N ARG A 63 17.16 9.44 -10.82
CA ARG A 63 18.07 10.52 -10.41
C ARG A 63 17.44 11.90 -10.64
N PHE A 64 16.63 12.04 -11.68
CA PHE A 64 15.85 13.24 -11.97
C PHE A 64 14.61 13.38 -11.06
N PHE A 65 14.35 12.38 -10.21
CA PHE A 65 13.31 12.37 -9.20
C PHE A 65 13.54 13.50 -8.17
N ARG A 66 13.06 14.70 -8.50
CA ARG A 66 12.90 15.79 -7.53
C ARG A 66 11.51 15.67 -6.92
N PRO A 67 11.38 15.27 -5.64
CA PRO A 67 10.08 15.11 -4.98
C PRO A 67 9.28 16.43 -4.85
N HIS A 68 9.87 17.57 -5.24
CA HIS A 68 9.21 18.87 -5.30
C HIS A 68 8.32 19.07 -6.55
N LEU A 69 8.59 18.33 -7.64
CA LEU A 69 7.77 18.35 -8.87
C LEU A 69 6.61 17.36 -8.82
N LEU A 70 6.58 16.50 -7.80
CA LEU A 70 5.50 15.57 -7.56
C LEU A 70 4.20 16.37 -7.53
N LYS A 71 3.26 15.99 -8.39
CA LYS A 71 1.89 16.50 -8.49
C LYS A 71 1.38 16.86 -7.09
N ARG A 72 1.59 18.10 -6.64
CA ARG A 72 0.80 18.69 -5.57
C ARG A 72 -0.52 18.90 -6.27
N LYS A 73 -1.33 17.83 -6.31
CA LYS A 73 -2.74 17.91 -6.68
C LYS A 73 -3.26 19.06 -5.83
N LEU A 74 -3.41 20.21 -6.49
CA LEU A 74 -3.77 21.47 -5.87
C LEU A 74 -5.01 21.16 -5.06
N LEU A 75 -4.94 21.48 -3.76
CA LEU A 75 -5.89 21.15 -2.71
C LEU A 75 -7.28 20.76 -3.25
N SER A 76 -7.54 19.46 -3.35
CA SER A 76 -8.89 18.94 -3.55
C SER A 76 -9.14 17.95 -2.42
N PRO A 77 -9.82 18.36 -1.35
CA PRO A 77 -10.27 17.47 -0.29
C PRO A 77 -11.44 16.66 -0.84
N ASN A 78 -11.18 15.77 -1.79
CA ASN A 78 -12.14 14.75 -2.16
C ASN A 78 -12.02 13.63 -1.12
N SER A 79 -12.78 13.85 -0.04
CA SER A 79 -13.55 12.87 0.71
C SER A 79 -13.53 11.46 0.08
N GLY A 80 -12.91 10.47 0.77
CA GLY A 80 -13.23 9.06 0.55
C GLY A 80 -12.13 8.00 0.44
N GLY A 81 -10.86 8.23 0.83
CA GLY A 81 -9.81 7.21 0.68
C GLY A 81 -8.62 7.25 1.67
N PRO A 82 -7.81 6.16 1.75
CA PRO A 82 -6.94 5.77 2.89
C PRO A 82 -5.81 6.73 3.27
N ILE A 83 -5.66 7.84 2.54
CA ILE A 83 -4.72 8.93 2.84
C ILE A 83 -5.09 9.60 4.18
N MET A 84 -6.39 9.79 4.44
CA MET A 84 -6.85 10.31 5.73
C MET A 84 -6.61 9.31 6.86
N PHE A 85 -6.96 8.03 6.65
CA PHE A 85 -6.73 6.97 7.65
C PHE A 85 -5.26 6.86 8.06
N GLY A 86 -4.32 6.94 7.11
CA GLY A 86 -2.89 6.91 7.41
C GLY A 86 -2.46 8.08 8.30
N ASN A 87 -2.98 9.28 8.08
CA ASN A 87 -2.67 10.45 8.89
C ASN A 87 -3.30 10.35 10.29
N TYR A 88 -4.56 9.93 10.40
CA TYR A 88 -5.24 9.72 11.69
C TYR A 88 -4.57 8.62 12.51
N LEU A 89 -4.20 7.49 11.90
CA LEU A 89 -3.46 6.42 12.57
C LEU A 89 -2.08 6.89 13.04
N LYS A 90 -1.36 7.66 12.22
CA LYS A 90 -0.04 8.21 12.60
C LYS A 90 -0.13 9.20 13.77
N ILE A 91 -1.16 10.04 13.79
CA ILE A 91 -1.41 11.00 14.88
C ILE A 91 -1.86 10.27 16.14
N ALA A 92 -2.80 9.33 16.03
CA ALA A 92 -3.31 8.53 17.13
C ALA A 92 -2.18 7.72 17.80
N PHE A 93 -1.33 7.05 17.00
CA PHE A 93 -0.20 6.29 17.52
C PHE A 93 0.81 7.18 18.26
N ARG A 94 1.14 8.35 17.71
CA ARG A 94 2.05 9.29 18.38
C ARG A 94 1.47 9.83 19.68
N ASN A 95 0.15 10.06 19.74
CA ASN A 95 -0.53 10.50 20.95
C ASN A 95 -0.60 9.38 22.01
N PHE A 96 -0.83 8.14 21.56
CA PHE A 96 -0.86 6.94 22.39
C PHE A 96 0.49 6.69 23.08
N LEU A 97 1.60 6.89 22.36
CA LEU A 97 2.95 6.78 22.91
C LEU A 97 3.31 7.93 23.87
N ARG A 98 2.64 9.09 23.78
CA ARG A 98 2.87 10.23 24.68
C ARG A 98 2.10 10.09 25.98
N HIS A 99 0.90 9.50 25.94
CA HIS A 99 0.02 9.30 27.10
C HIS A 99 -0.14 7.82 27.46
N LYS A 100 0.99 7.09 27.57
CA LYS A 100 1.01 5.63 27.80
C LYS A 100 0.31 5.20 29.08
N GLY A 101 0.52 5.88 30.21
CA GLY A 101 -0.05 5.47 31.49
C GLY A 101 -1.58 5.49 31.52
N TYR A 102 -2.17 6.61 31.12
CA TYR A 102 -3.63 6.77 31.08
C TYR A 102 -4.29 5.86 30.04
N SER A 103 -3.68 5.77 28.84
CA SER A 103 -4.20 4.92 27.77
C SER A 103 -4.11 3.43 28.12
N PHE A 104 -3.06 3.02 28.85
CA PHE A 104 -2.88 1.65 29.31
C PHE A 104 -3.99 1.24 30.27
N ILE A 105 -4.26 2.04 31.32
CA ILE A 105 -5.30 1.74 32.32
C ILE A 105 -6.68 1.62 31.65
N ASN A 106 -7.00 2.54 30.74
CA ASN A 106 -8.29 2.56 30.06
C ASN A 106 -8.49 1.33 29.16
N ILE A 107 -7.46 0.94 28.40
CA ILE A 107 -7.53 -0.23 27.52
C ILE A 107 -7.47 -1.52 28.32
N SER A 108 -6.64 -1.62 29.36
CA SER A 108 -6.57 -2.82 30.18
C SER A 108 -7.90 -3.08 30.88
N GLY A 109 -8.55 -2.05 31.43
CA GLY A 109 -9.86 -2.19 32.05
C GLY A 109 -10.93 -2.65 31.06
N LEU A 110 -10.93 -2.06 29.85
CA LEU A 110 -11.85 -2.45 28.79
C LEU A 110 -11.63 -3.91 28.34
N VAL A 111 -10.38 -4.31 28.14
CA VAL A 111 -10.03 -5.67 27.71
C VAL A 111 -10.39 -6.69 28.79
N ILE A 112 -10.08 -6.41 30.06
CA ILE A 112 -10.41 -7.31 31.17
C ILE A 112 -11.94 -7.45 31.30
N GLY A 113 -12.69 -6.35 31.26
CA GLY A 113 -14.16 -6.39 31.35
C GLY A 113 -14.80 -7.16 30.18
N LEU A 114 -14.32 -6.93 28.95
CA LEU A 114 -14.77 -7.65 27.77
C LEU A 114 -14.45 -9.15 27.89
N THR A 115 -13.24 -9.49 28.32
CA THR A 115 -12.79 -10.87 28.50
C THR A 115 -13.64 -11.59 29.55
N ALA A 116 -13.90 -10.95 30.69
CA ALA A 116 -14.74 -11.52 31.75
C ALA A 116 -16.18 -11.74 31.27
N CYS A 117 -16.76 -10.76 30.55
CA CYS A 117 -18.09 -10.88 29.96
C CYS A 117 -18.17 -12.06 28.98
N ILE A 118 -17.19 -12.18 28.07
CA ILE A 118 -17.12 -13.28 27.11
C ILE A 118 -16.96 -14.64 27.83
N LEU A 119 -16.11 -14.72 28.86
CA LEU A 119 -15.91 -15.93 29.64
C LEU A 119 -17.21 -16.38 30.32
N ILE A 120 -17.96 -15.46 30.93
CA ILE A 120 -19.24 -15.75 31.57
C ILE A 120 -20.25 -16.23 30.53
N LEU A 121 -20.34 -15.57 29.37
CA LEU A 121 -21.22 -15.99 28.28
C LEU A 121 -20.88 -17.39 27.77
N LEU A 122 -19.59 -17.69 27.61
CA LEU A 122 -19.12 -18.99 27.17
C LEU A 122 -19.43 -20.06 28.22
N TYR A 123 -19.24 -19.77 29.50
CA TYR A 123 -19.61 -20.67 30.60
C TYR A 123 -21.12 -20.99 30.62
N ILE A 124 -21.97 -19.96 30.49
CA ILE A 124 -23.43 -20.16 30.43
C ILE A 124 -23.82 -20.96 29.19
N GLN A 125 -23.18 -20.70 28.05
CA GLN A 125 -23.42 -21.44 26.83
C GLN A 125 -23.04 -22.92 26.99
N ASP A 126 -21.95 -23.20 27.69
CA ASP A 126 -21.50 -24.56 27.99
C ASP A 126 -22.48 -25.27 28.93
N GLU A 127 -22.90 -24.63 30.03
CA GLU A 127 -23.91 -25.15 30.97
C GLU A 127 -25.26 -25.45 30.29
N LEU A 128 -25.80 -24.50 29.51
CA LEU A 128 -27.04 -24.72 28.76
C LEU A 128 -26.92 -25.80 27.68
N SER A 129 -25.71 -26.04 27.17
CA SER A 129 -25.43 -27.14 26.23
C SER A 129 -25.32 -28.48 26.97
N TYR A 130 -24.82 -28.47 28.20
CA TYR A 130 -24.70 -29.64 29.08
C TYR A 130 -26.06 -30.11 29.63
N ASP A 131 -26.95 -29.17 29.99
CA ASP A 131 -28.36 -29.45 30.34
C ASP A 131 -29.12 -30.09 29.16
N LYS A 132 -28.80 -29.68 27.92
CA LYS A 132 -29.31 -30.32 26.70
C LYS A 132 -28.69 -31.68 26.41
N PHE A 133 -27.51 -31.99 26.93
CA PHE A 133 -26.89 -33.33 26.82
C PHE A 133 -27.51 -34.33 27.82
N HIS A 134 -28.21 -33.87 28.86
CA HIS A 134 -28.93 -34.71 29.83
C HIS A 134 -30.42 -34.95 29.49
N GLN A 135 -30.75 -35.15 28.21
CA GLN A 135 -32.10 -35.58 27.77
C GLN A 135 -32.56 -36.96 28.31
N HIS A 136 -31.79 -37.61 29.18
CA HIS A 136 -32.10 -38.92 29.76
C HIS A 136 -32.11 -38.94 31.30
N ALA A 137 -32.40 -37.81 31.95
CA ALA A 137 -32.74 -37.80 33.38
C ALA A 137 -34.04 -38.57 33.69
N ASP A 138 -34.89 -38.79 32.69
CA ASP A 138 -36.15 -39.55 32.82
C ASP A 138 -35.97 -41.09 32.87
N ARG A 139 -34.74 -41.61 32.70
CA ARG A 139 -34.46 -43.06 32.73
C ARG A 139 -33.61 -43.56 33.89
N ILE A 140 -33.19 -42.69 34.81
CA ILE A 140 -32.49 -43.12 36.03
C ILE A 140 -33.51 -43.20 37.17
N TYR A 141 -34.53 -44.03 37.01
CA TYR A 141 -35.26 -44.58 38.15
C TYR A 141 -34.39 -45.70 38.73
N ARG A 142 -33.84 -45.46 39.92
CA ARG A 142 -33.03 -46.43 40.67
C ARG A 142 -34.01 -47.33 41.44
N VAL A 143 -34.01 -48.63 41.13
CA VAL A 143 -34.72 -49.70 41.88
C VAL A 143 -34.18 -49.84 43.29
#